data_AF-A0A851QIE5-F1
#
_entry.id   AF-A0A851QIE5-F1
#
_cell.length_a   1.000
_cell.length_b   1.000
_cell.length_c   1.000
_cell.angle_alpha   90.00
_cell.angle_beta   90.00
_cell.angle_gamma   90.00
#
_symmetry.space_group_name_H-M   'P 1'
#
loop_
_entity.id
_entity.type
_entity.pdbx_description
1 polymer ?
#
loop_
_entity_poly.entity_id
_entity_poly.type
_entity_poly.pdbx_seq_one_letter_code
_entity_poly.pdbx_strand_id
1 'polypeptide(L)' 'AINIYTDKDSGKPKGDATLSYEEPICAKAAVEHFDGKEFQGRRLKVSMARRKPMM' A
#
# COMPACT_ATOMS: atom_id res chain seq x y z
N ALA A 1 0.07 3.71 -10.54
CA ALA A 1 1.26 4.44 -10.01
C ALA A 1 1.70 3.81 -8.68
N ILE A 2 3.01 3.65 -8.45
CA ILE A 2 3.54 3.04 -7.22
C ILE A 2 4.53 4.01 -6.59
N ASN A 3 4.29 4.37 -5.33
CA ASN A 3 5.13 5.27 -4.56
C ASN A 3 5.57 4.53 -3.30
N ILE A 4 6.85 4.15 -3.25
CA ILE A 4 7.43 3.49 -2.09
C ILE A 4 8.22 4.54 -1.32
N TYR A 5 7.86 4.76 -0.06
CA TYR A 5 8.60 5.68 0.79
C TYR A 5 9.79 4.93 1.38
N THR A 6 10.98 5.22 0.87
CA THR A 6 12.25 4.75 1.43
C THR A 6 12.90 5.84 2.25
N ASP A 7 13.50 5.47 3.37
CA ASP A 7 14.31 6.37 4.17
C ASP A 7 15.66 6.58 3.45
N LYS A 8 16.00 7.84 3.19
CA LYS A 8 17.19 8.22 2.41
C LYS A 8 18.50 8.06 3.19
N ASP A 9 18.44 8.07 4.52
CA ASP A 9 19.61 8.01 5.41
C ASP A 9 19.97 6.56 5.75
N SER A 10 18.97 5.72 6.03
CA SER A 10 19.18 4.31 6.39
C SER A 10 19.08 3.35 5.21
N GLY A 11 18.61 3.82 4.04
CA GLY A 11 18.32 2.98 2.87
C GLY A 11 17.21 1.95 3.10
N LYS A 12 16.57 1.99 4.28
CA LYS A 12 15.52 1.05 4.67
C LYS A 12 14.17 1.57 4.16
N PRO A 13 13.29 0.69 3.63
CA PRO A 13 11.92 1.09 3.35
C PRO A 13 11.29 1.59 4.64
N LYS A 14 10.67 2.77 4.60
CA LYS A 14 10.00 3.39 5.76
C LYS A 14 8.86 2.51 6.27
N GLY A 15 8.40 1.58 5.43
CA GLY A 15 7.34 0.61 5.70
C GLY A 15 6.03 0.97 5.01
N ASP A 16 5.98 2.16 4.40
CA ASP A 16 4.80 2.69 3.75
C ASP A 16 5.00 2.77 2.24
N ALA A 17 3.95 2.41 1.50
CA ALA A 17 3.86 2.62 0.07
C ALA A 17 2.43 2.97 -0.31
N THR A 18 2.28 3.78 -1.36
CA THR A 18 1.00 4.07 -1.98
C THR A 18 0.96 3.43 -3.36
N LEU A 19 -0.18 2.81 -3.67
CA LEU A 19 -0.42 2.11 -4.91
C LEU A 19 -1.74 2.62 -5.48
N SER A 20 -1.66 3.27 -6.63
CA SER A 20 -2.82 3.73 -7.39
C SER A 20 -3.12 2.74 -8.51
N TYR A 21 -4.25 2.07 -8.39
CA TYR A 21 -4.86 1.27 -9.45
C TYR A 21 -5.83 2.14 -10.27
N GLU A 22 -5.94 1.84 -11.56
CA GLU A 22 -6.94 2.46 -12.45
C GLU A 22 -8.33 1.83 -12.24
N GLU A 23 -8.37 0.53 -11.94
CA GLU A 23 -9.62 -0.19 -11.72
C GLU A 23 -9.92 -0.39 -10.22
N PRO A 24 -11.15 -0.05 -9.77
CA PRO A 24 -11.55 -0.25 -8.37
C PRO A 24 -11.61 -1.73 -7.99
N ILE A 25 -11.89 -2.63 -8.95
CA ILE A 25 -11.93 -4.09 -8.73
C ILE A 25 -10.54 -4.65 -8.40
N CYS A 26 -9.51 -4.22 -9.15
CA CYS A 26 -8.12 -4.60 -8.90
C CYS A 26 -7.63 -4.06 -7.56
N ALA A 27 -7.96 -2.81 -7.23
CA ALA A 27 -7.62 -2.23 -5.93
C ALA A 27 -8.21 -3.04 -4.77
N LYS A 28 -9.45 -3.49 -4.90
CA LYS A 28 -10.14 -4.24 -3.85
C LYS A 28 -9.56 -5.65 -3.69
N ALA A 29 -9.38 -6.36 -4.80
CA ALA A 29 -8.75 -7.67 -4.80
C ALA A 29 -7.33 -7.63 -4.22
N ALA A 30 -6.55 -6.59 -4.52
CA ALA A 30 -5.22 -6.39 -3.95
C ALA A 30 -5.26 -6.17 -2.43
N VAL A 31 -6.19 -5.34 -1.95
CA VAL A 31 -6.37 -5.14 -0.50
C VAL A 31 -6.73 -6.47 0.16
N GLU A 32 -7.70 -7.22 -0.35
CA GLU A 32 -8.11 -8.51 0.23
C GLU A 32 -7.02 -9.59 0.16
N HIS A 33 -6.18 -9.61 -0.88
CA HIS A 33 -5.10 -10.59 -1.03
C HIS A 33 -3.84 -10.28 -0.21
N PHE A 34 -3.55 -9.01 0.05
CA PHE A 34 -2.31 -8.57 0.70
C PHE A 34 -2.52 -8.05 2.12
N ASP A 35 -3.73 -7.68 2.52
CA ASP A 35 -4.03 -7.28 3.89
C ASP A 35 -3.82 -8.46 4.85
N GLY A 36 -3.05 -8.21 5.92
CA GLY A 36 -2.74 -9.21 6.93
C GLY A 36 -1.66 -10.23 6.53
N LYS A 37 -1.08 -10.15 5.33
CA LYS A 37 0.03 -11.03 4.96
C LYS A 37 1.32 -10.69 5.70
N GLU A 38 2.06 -11.71 6.10
CA GLU A 38 3.42 -11.55 6.59
C GLU A 38 4.40 -11.50 5.41
N PHE A 39 5.18 -10.44 5.32
CA PHE A 39 6.24 -10.27 4.33
C PHE A 39 7.53 -9.91 5.05
N GLN A 40 8.58 -10.69 4.82
CA GLN A 40 9.89 -10.52 5.46
C GLN A 40 9.82 -10.34 7.00
N GLY A 41 8.92 -11.07 7.66
CA GLY A 41 8.74 -11.01 9.13
C GLY A 41 7.98 -9.78 9.63
N ARG A 42 7.34 -9.00 8.74
CA ARG A 42 6.45 -7.88 9.08
C ARG A 42 5.06 -8.13 8.52
N ARG A 43 4.02 -7.86 9.32
CA ARG A 43 2.63 -7.88 8.84
C ARG A 43 2.37 -6.66 7.97
N LEU A 44 2.01 -6.89 6.71
CA LEU A 44 1.50 -5.85 5.83
C LEU A 44 0.08 -5.50 6.24
N LYS A 45 -0.16 -4.20 6.34
CA LYS A 45 -1.50 -3.65 6.43
C LYS A 45 -1.79 -2.96 5.12
N VAL A 46 -2.76 -3.49 4.38
CA VAL A 46 -3.14 -2.95 3.08
C VAL A 46 -4.56 -2.44 3.22
N SER A 47 -4.82 -1.23 2.75
CA SER A 47 -6.14 -0.62 2.89
C SER A 47 -6.44 0.22 1.67
N MET A 48 -7.71 0.27 1.25
CA MET A 48 -8.10 1.13 0.15
C MET A 48 -7.83 2.59 0.51
N ALA A 49 -6.91 3.21 -0.21
CA ALA A 49 -6.69 4.65 -0.17
C ALA A 49 -7.86 5.35 -0.88
N ARG A 50 -8.98 5.53 -0.17
CA ARG A 50 -10.08 6.37 -0.63
C ARG A 50 -9.61 7.82 -0.52
N ARG A 51 -9.35 8.49 -1.65
CA ARG A 51 -9.38 9.96 -1.68
C ARG A 51 -10.78 10.33 -1.21
N LYS A 52 -10.90 10.97 -0.04
CA LYS A 52 -12.20 11.49 0.41
C LYS A 52 -12.74 12.32 -0.75
N PRO A 53 -13.92 12.00 -1.32
CA PRO A 53 -14.53 12.92 -2.28
C PRO A 53 -14.64 14.24 -1.54
N MET A 54 -13.90 15.22 -2.04
CA MET A 54 -14.01 16.61 -1.64
C MET A 54 -15.42 16.96 -2.11
N MET A 55 -16.36 17.01 -1.18
CA MET A 55 -17.74 17.41 -1.46
C MET A 55 -17.77 18.90 -1.80
#